data_AF-Q9A202-F1
#
_entry.id   AF-Q9A202-F1
#
_cell.length_a   1.000
_cell.length_b   1.000
_cell.length_c   1.000
_cell.angle_alpha   90.00
_cell.angle_beta   90.00
_cell.angle_gamma   90.00
#
_symmetry.space_group_name_H-M   'P 1'
#
loop_
_entity.id
_entity.type
_entity.pdbx_description
1 polymer ?
#
loop_
_entity_poly.entity_id
_entity_poly.type
_entity_poly.pdbx_seq_one_letter_code
_entity_poly.pdbx_strand_id
1 'polypeptide(L)'
;MRKLLAAMLMTFFLTPLPVISTEKKLIFSKNAVYQLKQDVVQSTQFYNQIPSNPNLYQETCAYKDSDLTLPAGRLGVNQPLLIKSLVLNKESLPVFELADGTYVEANRQLIYDDIVLNQVDIDSYFWTQKKLRLYSAPYVLGTQTIPSSFLFAQKVHATQMAQTNHGTYYLIDDKGWASQEDLVQFDNRMLKVQEMLLQKYNNPNYSIFVKQLNTQTSAGINADKKMYAASISKLAPLYIVQKQLQKKKLAENKTLTYTKDVNHFYGDYDPLGSGKISKIADNKDYRVEDLLKAVAQQSDNVATNILGYYLCHQYDKAFRSEIKALSGIDWDMEQRLLTSRSAANMMEAIYHQKGQIISYLSNTEFDQQRITKNITVPVAHKIGDAYDYKHDVAIVYGNTPFILSIFTNKSTYEDITAIADDVYGILK
;
A
#
# COMPACT_ATOMS: atom_id res chain seq x y z
N MET A 1 76.95 -25.39 82.09
CA MET A 1 77.47 -25.28 80.70
C MET A 1 76.42 -25.10 79.61
N ARG A 2 75.11 -25.34 79.80
CA ARG A 2 74.10 -25.10 78.74
C ARG A 2 73.54 -23.67 78.63
N LYS A 3 73.67 -22.83 79.67
CA LYS A 3 73.14 -21.44 79.64
C LYS A 3 74.10 -20.40 79.04
N LEU A 4 75.41 -20.68 78.94
CA LEU A 4 76.38 -19.75 78.34
C LEU A 4 76.40 -19.81 76.80
N LEU A 5 76.10 -20.97 76.20
CA LEU A 5 76.10 -21.12 74.73
C LEU A 5 74.95 -20.34 74.07
N ALA A 6 73.81 -20.23 74.75
CA ALA A 6 72.65 -19.48 74.25
C ALA A 6 72.89 -17.96 74.22
N ALA A 7 73.74 -17.43 75.12
CA ALA A 7 74.04 -16.00 75.16
C ALA A 7 75.05 -15.59 74.06
N MET A 8 75.97 -16.47 73.66
CA MET A 8 76.95 -16.17 72.59
C MET A 8 76.38 -16.31 71.16
N LEU A 9 75.28 -17.04 70.97
CA LEU A 9 74.62 -17.17 69.65
C LEU A 9 73.68 -16.00 69.33
N MET A 10 73.30 -15.18 70.32
CA MET A 10 72.33 -14.10 70.13
C MET A 10 72.93 -12.85 69.47
N THR A 11 74.26 -12.70 69.44
CA THR A 11 74.93 -11.57 68.79
C THR A 11 75.13 -11.76 67.28
N PHE A 12 74.98 -12.98 66.75
CA PHE A 12 75.11 -13.25 65.31
C PHE A 12 73.82 -13.00 64.49
N PHE A 13 72.66 -12.85 65.13
CA PHE A 13 71.37 -12.65 64.45
C PHE A 13 70.89 -11.19 64.40
N LEU A 14 71.73 -10.22 64.80
CA LEU A 14 71.39 -8.79 64.84
C LEU A 14 72.25 -7.93 63.90
N THR A 15 72.87 -8.51 62.87
CA THR A 15 73.47 -7.72 61.79
C THR A 15 72.41 -7.43 60.72
N PRO A 16 72.03 -6.17 60.47
CA PRO A 16 71.11 -5.85 59.39
C PRO A 16 71.76 -6.19 58.05
N LEU A 17 71.17 -7.14 57.32
CA LEU A 17 71.50 -7.36 55.92
C LEU A 17 70.88 -6.22 55.10
N PRO A 18 71.64 -5.49 54.26
CA PRO A 18 71.04 -4.56 53.32
C PRO A 18 70.25 -5.37 52.28
N VAL A 19 68.92 -5.31 52.36
CA VAL A 19 68.05 -5.79 51.29
C VAL A 19 68.17 -4.78 50.16
N ILE A 20 68.96 -5.12 49.15
CA ILE A 20 69.01 -4.36 47.90
C ILE A 20 67.82 -4.83 47.06
N SER A 21 66.82 -3.97 46.86
CA SER A 21 65.72 -4.27 45.95
C SER A 21 66.27 -4.44 44.54
N THR A 22 66.11 -5.64 43.97
CA THR A 22 66.39 -5.93 42.55
C THR A 22 65.16 -5.72 41.67
N GLU A 23 64.10 -5.08 42.19
CA GLU A 23 62.91 -4.78 41.39
C GLU A 23 63.29 -3.78 40.28
N LYS A 24 63.36 -4.29 39.04
CA LYS A 24 63.30 -3.43 37.86
C LYS A 24 61.98 -2.68 37.92
N LYS A 25 62.04 -1.34 38.04
CA LYS A 25 60.87 -0.49 37.78
C LYS A 25 60.33 -0.83 36.41
N LEU A 26 59.19 -1.52 36.37
CA LEU A 26 58.41 -1.74 35.16
C LEU A 26 57.84 -0.38 34.75
N ILE A 27 58.51 0.29 33.82
CA ILE A 27 58.01 1.52 33.20
C ILE A 27 57.01 1.08 32.14
N PHE A 28 55.73 1.06 32.52
CA PHE A 28 54.64 0.86 31.58
C PHE A 28 54.43 2.14 30.75
N SER A 29 54.17 1.99 29.46
CA SER A 29 53.69 3.10 28.64
C SER A 29 52.33 3.58 29.16
N LYS A 30 51.97 4.85 28.91
CA LYS A 30 50.64 5.38 29.27
C LYS A 30 49.51 4.48 28.73
N ASN A 31 49.67 3.94 27.53
CA ASN A 31 48.71 3.02 26.91
C ASN A 31 48.58 1.70 27.68
N ALA A 32 49.71 1.13 28.14
CA ALA A 32 49.68 -0.09 28.95
C ALA A 32 49.02 0.15 30.31
N VAL A 33 49.30 1.29 30.96
CA VAL A 33 48.64 1.67 32.22
C VAL A 33 47.14 1.90 32.02
N TYR A 34 46.74 2.54 30.92
CA TYR A 34 45.35 2.80 30.59
C TYR A 34 44.57 1.49 30.36
N GLN A 35 45.12 0.56 29.57
CA GLN A 35 44.47 -0.74 29.35
C GLN A 35 44.33 -1.56 30.64
N LEU A 36 45.30 -1.48 31.55
CA LEU A 36 45.23 -2.14 32.86
C LEU A 36 44.22 -1.49 33.82
N LYS A 37 43.80 -0.25 33.56
CA LYS A 37 42.84 0.51 34.38
C LYS A 37 41.42 0.52 33.82
N GLN A 38 41.18 -0.03 32.62
CA GLN A 38 39.84 -0.05 32.04
C GLN A 38 38.90 -0.89 32.90
N ASP A 39 37.90 -0.25 33.47
CA ASP A 39 36.71 -0.91 33.99
C ASP A 39 35.63 -1.00 32.91
N VAL A 40 34.56 -1.77 33.20
CA VAL A 40 33.45 -1.96 32.27
C VAL A 40 32.84 -0.62 31.85
N VAL A 41 32.78 0.36 32.75
CA VAL A 41 32.18 1.69 32.50
C VAL A 41 33.01 2.47 31.47
N GLN A 42 34.33 2.59 31.65
CA GLN A 42 35.21 3.27 30.70
C GLN A 42 35.19 2.61 29.32
N SER A 43 35.13 1.29 29.25
CA SER A 43 35.08 0.56 27.98
C SER A 43 33.76 0.79 27.21
N THR A 44 32.66 1.07 27.91
CA THR A 44 31.36 1.39 27.31
C THR A 44 31.19 2.87 26.95
N GLN A 45 31.93 3.76 27.60
CA GLN A 45 31.85 5.20 27.36
C GLN A 45 32.83 5.68 26.28
N PHE A 46 34.01 5.09 26.20
CA PHE A 46 35.08 5.55 25.31
C PHE A 46 35.49 4.50 24.28
N TYR A 47 35.99 4.98 23.15
CA TYR A 47 36.65 4.13 22.17
C TYR A 47 38.06 3.76 22.61
N ASN A 48 38.43 2.52 22.35
CA ASN A 48 39.78 1.98 22.50
C ASN A 48 40.46 1.68 21.15
N GLN A 49 39.77 1.94 20.05
CA GLN A 49 40.23 1.82 18.66
C GLN A 49 39.50 2.84 17.78
N ILE A 50 39.99 3.06 16.55
CA ILE A 50 39.30 3.94 15.60
C ILE A 50 37.99 3.26 15.15
N PRO A 51 36.82 3.91 15.27
CA PRO A 51 35.54 3.41 14.79
C PRO A 51 35.52 3.18 13.28
N SER A 52 34.65 2.27 12.84
CA SER A 52 34.37 2.01 11.43
C SER A 52 33.37 3.03 10.90
N ASN A 53 33.75 3.78 9.85
CA ASN A 53 32.93 4.82 9.22
C ASN A 53 32.27 5.77 10.26
N PRO A 54 33.06 6.49 11.07
CA PRO A 54 32.52 7.27 12.17
C PRO A 54 31.59 8.40 11.72
N ASN A 55 30.52 8.58 12.51
CA ASN A 55 29.58 9.69 12.37
C ASN A 55 29.17 10.19 13.77
N LEU A 56 28.60 11.39 13.83
CA LEU A 56 28.22 12.07 15.07
C LEU A 56 26.73 11.94 15.33
N TYR A 57 26.33 11.72 16.59
CA TYR A 57 24.93 11.79 17.00
C TYR A 57 24.40 13.23 17.01
N GLN A 58 25.27 14.20 17.28
CA GLN A 58 24.94 15.62 17.38
C GLN A 58 26.17 16.48 17.06
N GLU A 59 25.94 17.77 16.77
CA GLU A 59 27.04 18.71 16.58
C GLU A 59 27.99 18.72 17.79
N THR A 60 29.26 18.48 17.54
CA THR A 60 30.27 18.29 18.58
C THR A 60 31.40 19.31 18.40
N CYS A 61 31.95 19.81 19.51
CA CYS A 61 33.07 20.76 19.42
C CYS A 61 34.35 20.03 19.00
N ALA A 62 35.08 20.59 18.04
CA ALA A 62 36.47 20.23 17.77
C ALA A 62 37.40 21.20 18.49
N TYR A 63 38.60 20.73 18.82
CA TYR A 63 39.60 21.45 19.61
C TYR A 63 40.95 21.52 18.88
N LYS A 64 41.74 22.56 19.17
CA LYS A 64 43.08 22.75 18.58
C LYS A 64 44.14 21.93 19.29
N ASP A 65 43.85 21.45 20.49
CA ASP A 65 44.76 20.71 21.37
C ASP A 65 44.14 19.39 21.86
N SER A 66 44.99 18.41 22.13
CA SER A 66 44.58 17.07 22.60
C SER A 66 44.04 17.05 24.03
N ASP A 67 44.22 18.12 24.81
CA ASP A 67 43.64 18.25 26.15
C ASP A 67 42.22 18.82 26.12
N LEU A 68 41.66 19.10 24.93
CA LEU A 68 40.30 19.59 24.71
C LEU A 68 40.02 20.96 25.38
N THR A 69 41.01 21.86 25.38
CA THR A 69 40.91 23.15 26.10
C THR A 69 40.68 24.36 25.19
N LEU A 70 41.10 24.31 23.92
CA LEU A 70 41.03 25.41 22.96
C LEU A 70 40.09 25.06 21.80
N PRO A 71 38.86 25.58 21.78
CA PRO A 71 37.92 25.31 20.69
C PRO A 71 38.48 25.72 19.31
N ALA A 72 38.31 24.83 18.32
CA ALA A 72 38.67 25.04 16.92
C ALA A 72 37.44 25.31 16.03
N GLY A 73 36.29 24.73 16.38
CA GLY A 73 35.07 24.82 15.59
C GLY A 73 34.03 23.76 16.00
N ARG A 74 33.02 23.56 15.15
CA ARG A 74 31.97 22.55 15.32
C ARG A 74 32.04 21.53 14.19
N LEU A 75 31.92 20.25 14.55
CA LEU A 75 31.77 19.13 13.63
C LEU A 75 30.28 18.86 13.44
N GLY A 76 29.85 18.78 12.17
CA GLY A 76 28.45 18.54 11.82
C GLY A 76 28.08 17.07 11.82
N VAL A 77 26.79 16.78 12.04
CA VAL A 77 26.20 15.44 11.85
C VAL A 77 26.19 15.09 10.36
N ASN A 78 26.37 13.80 10.02
CA ASN A 78 26.36 13.29 8.64
C ASN A 78 27.46 13.90 7.76
N GLN A 79 28.63 14.18 8.35
CA GLN A 79 29.83 14.58 7.63
C GLN A 79 30.94 13.56 7.86
N PRO A 80 31.78 13.27 6.85
CA PRO A 80 32.87 12.31 7.01
C PRO A 80 33.82 12.74 8.13
N LEU A 81 33.92 11.95 9.20
CA LEU A 81 34.84 12.18 10.29
C LEU A 81 36.16 11.43 10.03
N LEU A 82 37.15 12.12 9.45
CA LEU A 82 38.44 11.51 9.14
C LEU A 82 39.33 11.47 10.39
N ILE A 83 39.30 10.34 11.10
CA ILE A 83 40.13 10.10 12.28
C ILE A 83 41.51 9.60 11.85
N LYS A 84 42.56 10.32 12.25
CA LYS A 84 43.96 9.97 11.98
C LYS A 84 44.53 9.03 13.06
N SER A 85 44.27 9.33 14.33
CA SER A 85 44.82 8.55 15.44
C SER A 85 43.94 8.62 16.70
N LEU A 86 44.08 7.62 17.57
CA LEU A 86 43.53 7.62 18.92
C LEU A 86 44.67 7.83 19.91
N VAL A 87 44.58 8.88 20.73
CA VAL A 87 45.59 9.27 21.71
C VAL A 87 44.97 9.42 23.10
N LEU A 88 45.82 9.42 24.13
CA LEU A 88 45.43 9.74 25.50
C LEU A 88 45.91 11.14 25.85
N ASN A 89 45.01 11.98 26.35
CA ASN A 89 45.36 13.31 26.85
C ASN A 89 46.14 13.24 28.17
N LYS A 90 46.46 14.40 28.78
CA LYS A 90 47.19 14.45 30.06
C LYS A 90 46.46 13.73 31.21
N GLU A 91 45.14 13.71 31.18
CA GLU A 91 44.27 13.07 32.18
C GLU A 91 43.97 11.60 31.86
N SER A 92 44.60 11.02 30.83
CA SER A 92 44.33 9.66 30.33
C SER A 92 42.93 9.48 29.74
N LEU A 93 42.31 10.56 29.27
CA LEU A 93 41.08 10.53 28.49
C LEU A 93 41.39 10.16 27.02
N PRO A 94 40.66 9.21 26.41
CA PRO A 94 40.77 8.92 24.98
C PRO A 94 40.26 10.07 24.11
N VAL A 95 41.08 10.46 23.14
CA VAL A 95 40.83 11.58 22.22
C VAL A 95 41.21 11.17 20.80
N PHE A 96 40.37 11.49 19.82
CA PHE A 96 40.69 11.32 18.41
C PHE A 96 41.40 12.56 17.87
N GLU A 97 42.55 12.35 17.23
CA GLU A 97 43.18 13.34 16.34
C GLU A 97 42.53 13.20 14.95
N LEU A 98 42.01 14.30 14.42
CA LEU A 98 41.39 14.37 13.10
C LEU A 98 42.44 14.68 12.03
N ALA A 99 42.12 14.36 10.77
CA ALA A 99 43.04 14.55 9.64
C ALA A 99 43.43 16.01 9.39
N ASP A 100 42.59 16.97 9.82
CA ASP A 100 42.86 18.41 9.75
C ASP A 100 43.72 18.93 10.92
N GLY A 101 44.14 18.04 11.83
CA GLY A 101 44.95 18.36 13.00
C GLY A 101 44.17 18.85 14.23
N THR A 102 42.83 18.87 14.16
CA THR A 102 41.97 19.14 15.32
C THR A 102 41.69 17.87 16.13
N TYR A 103 41.07 18.02 17.30
CA TYR A 103 40.83 16.95 18.25
C TYR A 103 39.38 16.90 18.69
N VAL A 104 38.87 15.69 18.94
CA VAL A 104 37.54 15.46 19.52
C VAL A 104 37.58 14.32 20.52
N GLU A 105 36.78 14.40 21.57
CA GLU A 105 36.67 13.35 22.59
C GLU A 105 36.26 12.02 21.93
N ALA A 106 36.97 10.93 22.24
CA ALA A 106 36.69 9.62 21.68
C ALA A 106 35.56 8.91 22.45
N ASN A 107 34.41 9.57 22.54
CA ASN A 107 33.27 9.18 23.36
C ASN A 107 32.16 8.54 22.50
N ARG A 108 31.71 7.36 22.92
CA ARG A 108 30.66 6.54 22.27
C ARG A 108 29.26 7.16 22.34
N GLN A 109 29.06 8.18 23.17
CA GLN A 109 27.84 8.99 23.22
C GLN A 109 27.85 10.15 22.21
N LEU A 110 29.03 10.49 21.68
CA LEU A 110 29.19 11.55 20.67
C LEU A 110 29.33 10.94 19.26
N ILE A 111 30.14 9.90 19.15
CA ILE A 111 30.52 9.25 17.89
C ILE A 111 30.02 7.82 17.88
N TYR A 112 29.45 7.37 16.76
CA TYR A 112 29.07 5.99 16.53
C TYR A 112 29.73 5.41 15.28
N ASP A 113 29.84 4.09 15.26
CA ASP A 113 30.18 3.32 14.07
C ASP A 113 28.99 3.36 13.10
N ASP A 114 29.08 4.11 12.00
CA ASP A 114 28.02 4.18 10.98
C ASP A 114 28.13 2.98 10.04
N ILE A 115 27.65 1.85 10.55
CA ILE A 115 27.73 0.52 9.93
C ILE A 115 26.35 -0.12 9.80
N VAL A 116 26.31 -1.22 9.05
CA VAL A 116 25.15 -2.12 9.03
C VAL A 116 25.11 -2.89 10.35
N LEU A 117 24.05 -2.70 11.13
CA LEU A 117 23.89 -3.29 12.45
C LEU A 117 23.39 -4.74 12.37
N ASN A 118 22.47 -4.99 11.44
CA ASN A 118 21.89 -6.29 11.20
C ASN A 118 21.50 -6.42 9.72
N GLN A 119 21.56 -7.64 9.19
CA GLN A 119 21.08 -7.96 7.85
C GLN A 119 20.56 -9.39 7.83
N VAL A 120 19.36 -9.56 7.29
CA VAL A 120 18.67 -10.85 7.21
C VAL A 120 18.01 -11.02 5.85
N ASP A 121 17.93 -12.26 5.40
CA ASP A 121 17.14 -12.62 4.23
C ASP A 121 15.65 -12.60 4.57
N ILE A 122 14.84 -12.10 3.65
CA ILE A 122 13.38 -12.04 3.77
C ILE A 122 12.73 -12.39 2.44
N ASP A 123 11.43 -12.66 2.47
CA ASP A 123 10.61 -12.79 1.27
C ASP A 123 9.35 -11.95 1.47
N SER A 124 9.35 -10.72 0.95
CA SER A 124 8.26 -9.78 1.18
C SER A 124 8.01 -8.89 -0.02
N TYR A 125 6.76 -8.48 -0.20
CA TYR A 125 6.36 -7.57 -1.25
C TYR A 125 5.96 -6.22 -0.67
N PHE A 126 6.36 -5.16 -1.37
CA PHE A 126 6.00 -3.79 -1.04
C PHE A 126 5.45 -3.08 -2.26
N TRP A 127 4.85 -1.92 -2.02
CA TRP A 127 4.48 -0.94 -3.03
C TRP A 127 5.27 0.34 -2.79
N THR A 128 5.74 0.95 -3.87
CA THR A 128 6.49 2.21 -3.80
C THR A 128 5.56 3.40 -3.55
N GLN A 129 5.96 4.30 -2.64
CA GLN A 129 5.19 5.50 -2.32
C GLN A 129 5.49 6.70 -3.24
N LYS A 130 6.61 6.66 -3.95
CA LYS A 130 7.06 7.68 -4.91
C LYS A 130 8.07 7.05 -5.87
N LYS A 131 8.72 7.85 -6.73
CA LYS A 131 9.90 7.39 -7.47
C LYS A 131 10.98 6.96 -6.46
N LEU A 132 11.27 5.66 -6.43
CA LEU A 132 12.09 5.06 -5.38
C LEU A 132 13.54 5.53 -5.52
N ARG A 133 14.18 5.94 -4.43
CA ARG A 133 15.62 6.17 -4.40
C ARG A 133 16.32 4.85 -4.05
N LEU A 134 17.32 4.48 -4.85
CA LEU A 134 18.11 3.27 -4.62
C LEU A 134 19.54 3.62 -4.20
N TYR A 135 20.09 2.80 -3.32
CA TYR A 135 21.46 2.84 -2.83
C TYR A 135 22.19 1.56 -3.23
N SER A 136 23.51 1.65 -3.44
CA SER A 136 24.33 0.49 -3.82
C SER A 136 24.52 -0.55 -2.70
N ALA A 137 24.26 -0.17 -1.45
CA ALA A 137 24.36 -0.98 -0.24
C ALA A 137 23.36 -0.44 0.81
N PRO A 138 23.10 -1.12 1.95
CA PRO A 138 22.34 -0.53 3.05
C PRO A 138 22.95 0.82 3.43
N TYR A 139 22.12 1.84 3.63
CA TYR A 139 22.62 3.20 3.74
C TYR A 139 23.38 3.42 5.05
N VAL A 140 24.65 3.75 4.87
CA VAL A 140 25.54 4.41 5.83
C VAL A 140 26.13 5.64 5.15
N LEU A 141 26.69 6.58 5.91
CA LEU A 141 27.31 7.78 5.37
C LEU A 141 28.32 7.44 4.26
N GLY A 142 28.19 8.11 3.11
CA GLY A 142 29.04 7.88 1.93
C GLY A 142 28.49 6.86 0.92
N THR A 143 27.40 6.16 1.25
CA THR A 143 26.75 5.20 0.32
C THR A 143 26.26 5.91 -0.94
N GLN A 144 26.65 5.38 -2.10
CA GLN A 144 26.29 5.95 -3.39
C GLN A 144 24.85 5.63 -3.76
N THR A 145 24.16 6.61 -4.33
CA THR A 145 22.87 6.38 -4.98
C THR A 145 23.06 5.79 -6.36
N ILE A 146 22.17 4.91 -6.77
CA ILE A 146 22.16 4.33 -8.10
C ILE A 146 20.85 4.66 -8.84
N PRO A 147 20.84 4.64 -10.18
CA PRO A 147 19.63 4.91 -10.96
C PRO A 147 18.49 3.97 -10.58
N SER A 148 17.29 4.53 -10.46
CA SER A 148 16.08 3.77 -10.15
C SER A 148 15.08 3.86 -11.30
N SER A 149 14.58 2.69 -11.70
CA SER A 149 13.49 2.53 -12.66
C SER A 149 12.13 2.40 -11.99
N PHE A 150 12.07 2.31 -10.66
CA PHE A 150 10.84 2.09 -9.92
C PHE A 150 10.04 3.38 -9.79
N LEU A 151 8.82 3.35 -10.34
CA LEU A 151 7.89 4.46 -10.32
C LEU A 151 6.96 4.38 -9.11
N PHE A 152 6.17 5.42 -8.89
CA PHE A 152 5.11 5.42 -7.89
C PHE A 152 4.08 4.31 -8.12
N ALA A 153 3.62 3.71 -7.02
CA ALA A 153 2.61 2.66 -6.96
C ALA A 153 2.96 1.41 -7.79
N GLN A 154 4.23 1.03 -7.73
CA GLN A 154 4.76 -0.17 -8.33
C GLN A 154 4.98 -1.23 -7.26
N LYS A 155 4.48 -2.44 -7.52
CA LYS A 155 4.77 -3.60 -6.67
C LYS A 155 6.22 -4.02 -6.88
N VAL A 156 6.94 -4.22 -5.78
CA VAL A 156 8.34 -4.61 -5.77
C VAL A 156 8.57 -5.75 -4.78
N HIS A 157 9.59 -6.56 -5.02
CA HIS A 157 9.98 -7.69 -4.19
C HIS A 157 11.23 -7.32 -3.38
N ALA A 158 11.22 -7.65 -2.10
CA ALA A 158 12.36 -7.47 -1.21
C ALA A 158 12.91 -8.84 -0.80
N THR A 159 14.21 -9.04 -1.05
CA THR A 159 14.94 -10.29 -0.75
C THR A 159 15.77 -10.20 0.52
N GLN A 160 16.13 -8.98 0.94
CA GLN A 160 16.89 -8.74 2.16
C GLN A 160 16.41 -7.50 2.89
N MET A 161 16.59 -7.51 4.21
CA MET A 161 16.37 -6.36 5.09
C MET A 161 17.66 -6.09 5.87
N ALA A 162 18.05 -4.83 5.96
CA ALA A 162 19.19 -4.37 6.74
C ALA A 162 18.77 -3.21 7.66
N GLN A 163 19.30 -3.21 8.87
CA GLN A 163 19.12 -2.13 9.83
C GLN A 163 20.45 -1.38 9.99
N THR A 164 20.40 -0.06 9.87
CA THR A 164 21.54 0.85 10.10
C THR A 164 21.12 1.91 11.12
N ASN A 165 22.05 2.77 11.53
CA ASN A 165 21.72 3.91 12.39
C ASN A 165 20.78 4.94 11.72
N HIS A 166 20.61 4.85 10.40
CA HIS A 166 19.72 5.73 9.61
C HIS A 166 18.33 5.15 9.36
N GLY A 167 18.08 3.91 9.78
CA GLY A 167 16.79 3.25 9.64
C GLY A 167 16.87 1.86 9.03
N THR A 168 15.74 1.42 8.46
CA THR A 168 15.61 0.10 7.84
C THR A 168 15.62 0.23 6.32
N TYR A 169 16.39 -0.62 5.66
CA TYR A 169 16.55 -0.65 4.22
C TYR A 169 16.28 -2.05 3.67
N TYR A 170 15.71 -2.12 2.48
CA TYR A 170 15.36 -3.36 1.80
C TYR A 170 16.07 -3.48 0.46
N LEU A 171 16.63 -4.64 0.14
CA LEU A 171 17.15 -4.94 -1.19
C LEU A 171 15.98 -5.23 -2.13
N ILE A 172 15.77 -4.37 -3.12
CA ILE A 172 14.60 -4.39 -4.00
C ILE A 172 14.94 -4.99 -5.38
N ASP A 173 14.23 -6.05 -5.75
CA ASP A 173 14.38 -6.86 -6.97
C ASP A 173 15.86 -7.14 -7.34
N ASP A 174 16.72 -7.32 -6.34
CA ASP A 174 18.19 -7.48 -6.47
C ASP A 174 18.89 -6.34 -7.24
N LYS A 175 18.26 -5.16 -7.35
CA LYS A 175 18.80 -3.99 -8.06
C LYS A 175 19.44 -2.96 -7.15
N GLY A 176 18.96 -2.83 -5.91
CA GLY A 176 19.46 -1.81 -4.97
C GLY A 176 18.69 -1.73 -3.67
N TRP A 177 19.27 -1.03 -2.69
CA TRP A 177 18.68 -0.85 -1.38
C TRP A 177 17.78 0.38 -1.32
N ALA A 178 16.59 0.25 -0.76
CA ALA A 178 15.62 1.33 -0.61
C ALA A 178 15.24 1.54 0.86
N SER A 179 14.99 2.79 1.25
CA SER A 179 14.48 3.10 2.60
C SER A 179 13.08 2.53 2.79
N GLN A 180 12.80 1.97 3.98
CA GLN A 180 11.46 1.58 4.39
C GLN A 180 10.44 2.72 4.24
N GLU A 181 10.85 3.96 4.48
CA GLU A 181 9.98 5.13 4.40
C GLU A 181 9.42 5.38 3.00
N ASP A 182 10.05 4.84 1.96
CA ASP A 182 9.62 4.96 0.58
C ASP A 182 8.72 3.80 0.13
N LEU A 183 8.42 2.86 1.03
CA LEU A 183 7.71 1.61 0.79
C LEU A 183 6.47 1.49 1.69
N VAL A 184 5.43 0.84 1.20
CA VAL A 184 4.23 0.44 1.98
C VAL A 184 3.85 -0.99 1.69
N GLN A 185 3.18 -1.64 2.64
CA GLN A 185 2.75 -3.03 2.48
C GLN A 185 1.40 -3.19 1.77
N PHE A 186 0.65 -2.10 1.59
CA PHE A 186 -0.68 -2.12 0.97
C PHE A 186 -0.64 -1.56 -0.45
N ASP A 187 -1.55 -2.06 -1.30
CA ASP A 187 -1.72 -1.57 -2.68
C ASP A 187 -2.19 -0.10 -2.67
N ASN A 188 -1.33 0.79 -3.16
CA ASN A 188 -1.58 2.22 -3.21
C ASN A 188 -1.87 2.73 -4.64
N ARG A 189 -2.08 1.84 -5.62
CA ARG A 189 -2.41 2.21 -7.01
C ARG A 189 -3.66 3.06 -7.13
N MET A 190 -4.60 2.95 -6.18
CA MET A 190 -5.82 3.77 -6.19
C MET A 190 -5.53 5.27 -6.05
N LEU A 191 -4.41 5.66 -5.41
CA LEU A 191 -3.97 7.06 -5.38
C LEU A 191 -3.59 7.54 -6.79
N LYS A 192 -2.92 6.70 -7.58
CA LYS A 192 -2.58 6.97 -8.98
C LYS A 192 -3.82 7.04 -9.86
N VAL A 193 -4.83 6.19 -9.61
CA VAL A 193 -6.14 6.29 -10.27
C VAL A 193 -6.81 7.63 -9.95
N GLN A 194 -6.85 8.03 -8.68
CA GLN A 194 -7.45 9.30 -8.26
C GLN A 194 -6.75 10.50 -8.90
N GLU A 195 -5.42 10.51 -8.92
CA GLU A 195 -4.63 11.56 -9.57
C GLU A 195 -4.95 11.63 -11.08
N MET A 196 -4.95 10.48 -11.77
CA MET A 196 -5.27 10.38 -13.18
C MET A 196 -6.69 10.90 -13.50
N LEU A 197 -7.69 10.52 -12.69
CA LEU A 197 -9.07 10.98 -12.87
C LEU A 197 -9.19 12.50 -12.71
N LEU A 198 -8.50 13.09 -11.72
CA LEU A 198 -8.50 14.53 -11.48
C LEU A 198 -7.80 15.32 -12.60
N GLN A 199 -6.70 14.78 -13.14
CA GLN A 199 -5.91 15.46 -14.17
C GLN A 199 -6.53 15.38 -15.56
N LYS A 200 -7.07 14.21 -15.94
CA LYS A 200 -7.57 13.97 -17.30
C LYS A 200 -9.09 14.09 -17.46
N TYR A 201 -9.84 13.71 -16.42
CA TYR A 201 -11.27 13.46 -16.55
C TYR A 201 -12.15 14.32 -15.64
N ASN A 202 -11.59 15.29 -14.92
CA ASN A 202 -12.35 16.18 -14.02
C ASN A 202 -13.28 17.12 -14.80
N ASN A 203 -14.43 16.58 -15.19
CA ASN A 203 -15.43 17.21 -16.02
C ASN A 203 -16.80 17.07 -15.34
N PRO A 204 -17.62 18.14 -15.23
CA PRO A 204 -18.93 18.05 -14.62
C PRO A 204 -19.87 17.06 -15.33
N ASN A 205 -19.64 16.72 -16.59
CA ASN A 205 -20.43 15.74 -17.34
C ASN A 205 -20.07 14.28 -17.00
N TYR A 206 -19.02 14.04 -16.23
CA TYR A 206 -18.59 12.71 -15.80
C TYR A 206 -18.87 12.49 -14.32
N SER A 207 -19.35 11.29 -14.00
CA SER A 207 -19.38 10.71 -12.67
C SER A 207 -18.71 9.34 -12.76
N ILE A 208 -17.55 9.20 -12.11
CA ILE A 208 -16.71 8.01 -12.20
C ILE A 208 -16.42 7.52 -10.80
N PHE A 209 -16.58 6.23 -10.58
CA PHE A 209 -16.23 5.57 -9.34
C PHE A 209 -15.53 4.25 -9.60
N VAL A 210 -14.40 4.04 -8.93
CA VAL A 210 -13.57 2.84 -9.03
C VAL A 210 -13.39 2.26 -7.63
N LYS A 211 -13.56 0.95 -7.48
CA LYS A 211 -13.39 0.27 -6.19
C LYS A 211 -12.69 -1.08 -6.36
N GLN A 212 -11.55 -1.27 -5.70
CA GLN A 212 -10.92 -2.59 -5.63
C GLN A 212 -11.72 -3.52 -4.72
N LEU A 213 -12.00 -4.75 -5.17
CA LEU A 213 -12.80 -5.70 -4.40
C LEU A 213 -12.04 -6.26 -3.19
N ASN A 214 -10.73 -6.53 -3.34
CA ASN A 214 -9.92 -7.14 -2.29
C ASN A 214 -9.59 -6.18 -1.15
N THR A 215 -9.16 -4.95 -1.47
CA THR A 215 -8.70 -3.96 -0.50
C THR A 215 -9.79 -2.99 -0.08
N GLN A 216 -10.91 -2.95 -0.82
CA GLN A 216 -12.00 -1.99 -0.65
C GLN A 216 -11.58 -0.51 -0.86
N THR A 217 -10.35 -0.26 -1.30
CA THR A 217 -9.90 1.09 -1.65
C THR A 217 -10.66 1.60 -2.87
N SER A 218 -10.90 2.90 -2.93
CA SER A 218 -11.68 3.52 -4.00
C SER A 218 -11.13 4.86 -4.43
N ALA A 219 -11.40 5.24 -5.67
CA ALA A 219 -11.16 6.55 -6.26
C ALA A 219 -12.40 6.99 -7.05
N GLY A 220 -12.53 8.29 -7.30
CA GLY A 220 -13.61 8.78 -8.15
C GLY A 220 -13.63 10.29 -8.32
N ILE A 221 -14.47 10.73 -9.24
CA ILE A 221 -14.82 12.14 -9.46
C ILE A 221 -16.33 12.24 -9.61
N ASN A 222 -16.94 13.23 -8.96
CA ASN A 222 -18.39 13.42 -8.95
C ASN A 222 -19.17 12.12 -8.64
N ALA A 223 -18.61 11.22 -7.82
CA ALA A 223 -19.11 9.84 -7.65
C ALA A 223 -20.55 9.79 -7.07
N ASP A 224 -20.96 10.88 -6.42
CA ASP A 224 -22.27 11.05 -5.80
C ASP A 224 -23.22 11.95 -6.63
N LYS A 225 -22.80 12.37 -7.83
CA LYS A 225 -23.66 13.10 -8.77
C LYS A 225 -24.73 12.17 -9.31
N LYS A 226 -25.99 12.55 -9.12
CA LYS A 226 -27.14 11.86 -9.72
C LYS A 226 -27.24 12.18 -11.21
N MET A 227 -27.46 11.15 -12.01
CA MET A 227 -27.78 11.24 -13.44
C MET A 227 -28.87 10.23 -13.78
N TYR A 228 -29.57 10.45 -14.88
CA TYR A 228 -30.53 9.47 -15.39
C TYR A 228 -29.79 8.23 -15.86
N ALA A 229 -29.89 7.15 -15.10
CA ALA A 229 -29.05 5.96 -15.22
C ALA A 229 -29.48 5.00 -16.33
N ALA A 230 -30.64 5.25 -16.95
CA ALA A 230 -31.24 4.37 -17.95
C ALA A 230 -31.25 2.89 -17.48
N SER A 231 -30.77 1.99 -18.34
CA SER A 231 -30.80 0.54 -18.12
C SER A 231 -29.83 0.02 -17.03
N ILE A 232 -28.99 0.86 -16.42
CA ILE A 232 -28.22 0.47 -15.22
C ILE A 232 -29.18 0.10 -14.08
N SER A 233 -30.34 0.76 -14.01
CA SER A 233 -31.33 0.50 -12.96
C SER A 233 -31.89 -0.94 -12.99
N LYS A 234 -31.73 -1.68 -14.10
CA LYS A 234 -32.10 -3.10 -14.25
C LYS A 234 -31.25 -4.05 -13.40
N LEU A 235 -30.14 -3.59 -12.84
CA LEU A 235 -29.37 -4.37 -11.87
C LEU A 235 -30.19 -4.71 -10.62
N ALA A 236 -31.14 -3.86 -10.23
CA ALA A 236 -31.98 -4.08 -9.06
C ALA A 236 -32.92 -5.30 -9.20
N PRO A 237 -33.77 -5.41 -10.25
CA PRO A 237 -34.58 -6.62 -10.44
C PRO A 237 -33.74 -7.87 -10.66
N LEU A 238 -32.60 -7.77 -11.36
CA LEU A 238 -31.62 -8.86 -11.49
C LEU A 238 -31.20 -9.39 -10.10
N TYR A 239 -30.69 -8.52 -9.23
CA TYR A 239 -30.28 -8.89 -7.87
C TYR A 239 -31.40 -9.58 -7.08
N ILE A 240 -32.61 -9.02 -7.09
CA ILE A 240 -33.74 -9.53 -6.30
C ILE A 240 -34.18 -10.92 -6.77
N VAL A 241 -34.29 -11.14 -8.08
CA VAL A 241 -34.69 -12.43 -8.63
C VAL A 241 -33.63 -13.49 -8.35
N GLN A 242 -32.34 -13.18 -8.50
CA GLN A 242 -31.26 -14.11 -8.14
C GLN A 242 -31.27 -14.49 -6.66
N LYS A 243 -31.56 -13.53 -5.77
CA LYS A 243 -31.70 -13.79 -4.34
C LYS A 243 -32.83 -14.77 -4.06
N GLN A 244 -33.96 -14.66 -4.77
CA GLN A 244 -35.08 -15.60 -4.62
C GLN A 244 -34.74 -17.01 -5.11
N LEU A 245 -34.03 -17.12 -6.24
CA LEU A 245 -33.51 -18.40 -6.76
C LEU A 245 -32.59 -19.09 -5.73
N GLN A 246 -31.63 -18.35 -5.17
CA GLN A 246 -30.69 -18.88 -4.17
C GLN A 246 -31.37 -19.32 -2.87
N LYS A 247 -32.43 -18.60 -2.46
CA LYS A 247 -33.26 -18.97 -1.32
C LYS A 247 -34.25 -20.10 -1.63
N LYS A 248 -34.21 -20.67 -2.83
CA LYS A 248 -35.14 -21.72 -3.31
C LYS A 248 -36.62 -21.31 -3.19
N LYS A 249 -36.90 -19.99 -3.20
CA LYS A 249 -38.26 -19.44 -3.25
C LYS A 249 -38.83 -19.39 -4.66
N LEU A 250 -37.96 -19.57 -5.65
CA LEU A 250 -38.23 -19.51 -7.07
C LEU A 250 -37.45 -20.63 -7.76
N ALA A 251 -38.07 -21.32 -8.71
CA ALA A 251 -37.41 -22.27 -9.59
C ALA A 251 -37.03 -21.59 -10.91
N GLU A 252 -35.89 -21.93 -11.49
CA GLU A 252 -35.38 -21.31 -12.73
C GLU A 252 -36.27 -21.60 -13.95
N ASN A 253 -36.91 -22.77 -13.96
CA ASN A 253 -37.84 -23.18 -15.00
C ASN A 253 -39.28 -22.66 -14.79
N LYS A 254 -39.54 -21.88 -13.73
CA LYS A 254 -40.84 -21.21 -13.56
C LYS A 254 -41.10 -20.34 -14.78
N THR A 255 -42.31 -20.40 -15.33
CA THR A 255 -42.76 -19.51 -16.40
C THR A 255 -43.60 -18.36 -15.85
N LEU A 256 -43.55 -17.23 -16.56
CA LEU A 256 -44.34 -16.02 -16.29
C LEU A 256 -45.01 -15.57 -17.59
N THR A 257 -46.30 -15.27 -17.55
CA THR A 257 -47.09 -14.91 -18.73
C THR A 257 -46.94 -13.42 -19.07
N TYR A 258 -46.69 -13.09 -20.33
CA TYR A 258 -46.62 -11.70 -20.79
C TYR A 258 -48.01 -11.13 -21.12
N THR A 259 -48.72 -10.67 -20.09
CA THR A 259 -50.02 -10.00 -20.21
C THR A 259 -49.85 -8.50 -20.46
N LYS A 260 -50.96 -7.81 -20.78
CA LYS A 260 -50.94 -6.35 -20.99
C LYS A 260 -50.56 -5.57 -19.72
N ASP A 261 -51.00 -6.03 -18.55
CA ASP A 261 -50.77 -5.35 -17.27
C ASP A 261 -49.29 -5.29 -16.88
N VAL A 262 -48.47 -6.18 -17.44
CA VAL A 262 -47.02 -6.19 -17.26
C VAL A 262 -46.37 -4.87 -17.70
N ASN A 263 -46.97 -4.14 -18.64
CA ASN A 263 -46.45 -2.84 -19.11
C ASN A 263 -47.24 -1.64 -18.54
N HIS A 264 -47.91 -1.82 -17.39
CA HIS A 264 -48.78 -0.82 -16.78
C HIS A 264 -48.63 -0.77 -15.26
N PHE A 265 -47.42 -0.48 -14.77
CA PHE A 265 -47.15 -0.29 -13.34
C PHE A 265 -46.01 0.71 -13.13
N TYR A 266 -45.95 1.36 -11.96
CA TYR A 266 -44.93 2.38 -11.70
C TYR A 266 -43.49 1.83 -11.85
N GLY A 267 -42.67 2.46 -12.69
CA GLY A 267 -41.30 2.03 -12.97
C GLY A 267 -41.16 1.00 -14.10
N ASP A 268 -42.25 0.66 -14.79
CA ASP A 268 -42.15 -0.12 -16.01
C ASP A 268 -41.38 0.63 -17.11
N TYR A 269 -40.81 -0.13 -18.03
CA TYR A 269 -40.07 0.38 -19.16
C TYR A 269 -40.96 0.40 -20.40
N ASP A 270 -40.81 1.43 -21.25
CA ASP A 270 -41.45 1.43 -22.56
C ASP A 270 -41.06 0.16 -23.34
N PRO A 271 -42.04 -0.71 -23.71
CA PRO A 271 -41.77 -1.93 -24.46
C PRO A 271 -40.99 -1.69 -25.75
N LEU A 272 -41.12 -0.52 -26.38
CA LEU A 272 -40.47 -0.14 -27.64
C LEU A 272 -38.94 0.01 -27.53
N GLY A 273 -38.38 0.06 -26.32
CA GLY A 273 -36.93 0.14 -26.13
C GLY A 273 -36.19 -1.17 -26.39
N SER A 274 -34.98 -1.29 -25.83
CA SER A 274 -34.07 -2.42 -26.08
C SER A 274 -34.68 -3.78 -25.72
N GLY A 275 -34.27 -4.83 -26.44
CA GLY A 275 -34.74 -6.20 -26.20
C GLY A 275 -35.35 -6.89 -27.42
N LYS A 276 -35.45 -8.21 -27.36
CA LYS A 276 -35.97 -9.09 -28.41
C LYS A 276 -37.35 -9.66 -28.11
N ILE A 277 -37.82 -9.60 -26.86
CA ILE A 277 -39.19 -10.00 -26.54
C ILE A 277 -40.18 -9.09 -27.27
N SER A 278 -41.34 -9.66 -27.62
CA SER A 278 -42.42 -8.95 -28.32
C SER A 278 -42.73 -7.60 -27.66
N LYS A 279 -42.83 -6.56 -28.47
CA LYS A 279 -43.18 -5.20 -28.01
C LYS A 279 -44.65 -5.07 -27.60
N ILE A 280 -45.45 -6.07 -27.95
CA ILE A 280 -46.88 -6.18 -27.63
C ILE A 280 -47.09 -7.45 -26.82
N ALA A 281 -47.88 -7.36 -25.75
CA ALA A 281 -48.28 -8.51 -24.95
C ALA A 281 -48.84 -9.63 -25.83
N ASP A 282 -48.24 -10.82 -25.76
CA ASP A 282 -48.58 -11.97 -26.61
C ASP A 282 -49.20 -13.13 -25.80
N ASN A 283 -49.41 -12.95 -24.49
CA ASN A 283 -49.95 -13.93 -23.56
C ASN A 283 -49.17 -15.26 -23.57
N LYS A 284 -47.90 -15.25 -23.98
CA LYS A 284 -47.03 -16.42 -23.89
C LYS A 284 -46.32 -16.47 -22.55
N ASP A 285 -45.90 -17.68 -22.21
CA ASP A 285 -45.13 -17.98 -21.02
C ASP A 285 -43.63 -17.92 -21.31
N TYR A 286 -42.90 -17.17 -20.48
CA TYR A 286 -41.45 -17.01 -20.56
C TYR A 286 -40.79 -17.58 -19.31
N ARG A 287 -39.74 -18.39 -19.46
CA ARG A 287 -38.99 -18.95 -18.34
C ARG A 287 -38.20 -17.84 -17.63
N VAL A 288 -38.14 -17.88 -16.30
CA VAL A 288 -37.38 -16.91 -15.49
C VAL A 288 -35.91 -16.84 -15.93
N GLU A 289 -35.28 -17.97 -16.23
CA GLU A 289 -33.90 -18.01 -16.72
C GLU A 289 -33.72 -17.20 -18.01
N ASP A 290 -34.65 -17.33 -18.97
CA ASP A 290 -34.58 -16.65 -20.26
C ASP A 290 -34.83 -15.15 -20.10
N LEU A 291 -35.72 -14.76 -19.18
CA LEU A 291 -35.95 -13.36 -18.81
C LEU A 291 -34.70 -12.73 -18.18
N LEU A 292 -34.03 -13.43 -17.24
CA LEU A 292 -32.77 -12.95 -16.63
C LEU A 292 -31.68 -12.75 -17.68
N LYS A 293 -31.51 -13.70 -18.61
CA LYS A 293 -30.59 -13.58 -19.74
C LYS A 293 -30.94 -12.39 -20.64
N ALA A 294 -32.21 -12.23 -21.00
CA ALA A 294 -32.65 -11.11 -21.83
C ALA A 294 -32.37 -9.74 -21.16
N VAL A 295 -32.61 -9.61 -19.85
CA VAL A 295 -32.31 -8.37 -19.11
C VAL A 295 -30.80 -8.09 -19.05
N ALA A 296 -29.99 -9.10 -18.76
CA ALA A 296 -28.53 -8.94 -18.63
C ALA A 296 -27.86 -8.71 -19.99
N GLN A 297 -28.13 -9.58 -20.98
CA GLN A 297 -27.36 -9.68 -22.22
C GLN A 297 -27.87 -8.72 -23.32
N GLN A 298 -29.17 -8.44 -23.33
CA GLN A 298 -29.85 -7.65 -24.38
C GLN A 298 -30.45 -6.36 -23.82
N SER A 299 -30.36 -6.14 -22.50
CA SER A 299 -31.01 -5.02 -21.83
C SER A 299 -32.52 -4.98 -22.08
N ASP A 300 -33.19 -6.13 -22.15
CA ASP A 300 -34.58 -6.22 -22.61
C ASP A 300 -35.57 -5.52 -21.66
N ASN A 301 -36.31 -4.53 -22.18
CA ASN A 301 -37.30 -3.75 -21.43
C ASN A 301 -38.50 -4.61 -21.02
N VAL A 302 -39.02 -5.43 -21.92
CA VAL A 302 -40.19 -6.26 -21.65
C VAL A 302 -39.84 -7.36 -20.67
N ALA A 303 -38.66 -7.99 -20.80
CA ALA A 303 -38.19 -8.95 -19.81
C ALA A 303 -38.07 -8.32 -18.41
N THR A 304 -37.57 -7.08 -18.35
CA THR A 304 -37.49 -6.31 -17.09
C THR A 304 -38.88 -6.09 -16.51
N ASN A 305 -39.86 -5.72 -17.34
CA ASN A 305 -41.24 -5.51 -16.91
C ASN A 305 -41.87 -6.80 -16.37
N ILE A 306 -41.71 -7.94 -17.07
CA ILE A 306 -42.24 -9.24 -16.61
C ILE A 306 -41.66 -9.60 -15.24
N LEU A 307 -40.34 -9.47 -15.05
CA LEU A 307 -39.69 -9.72 -13.75
C LEU A 307 -40.14 -8.71 -12.69
N GLY A 308 -40.27 -7.43 -13.06
CA GLY A 308 -40.71 -6.34 -12.21
C GLY A 308 -42.11 -6.58 -11.65
N TYR A 309 -43.04 -6.91 -12.54
CA TYR A 309 -44.44 -7.15 -12.23
C TYR A 309 -44.63 -8.36 -11.31
N TYR A 310 -44.09 -9.52 -11.69
CA TYR A 310 -44.37 -10.78 -10.97
C TYR A 310 -43.44 -11.06 -9.79
N LEU A 311 -42.15 -10.75 -9.91
CA LEU A 311 -41.12 -11.20 -8.98
C LEU A 311 -40.53 -10.09 -8.12
N CYS A 312 -40.66 -8.83 -8.57
CA CYS A 312 -40.25 -7.66 -7.79
C CYS A 312 -41.45 -6.91 -7.21
N HIS A 313 -42.64 -7.52 -7.24
CA HIS A 313 -43.88 -6.98 -6.67
C HIS A 313 -44.14 -5.52 -7.09
N GLN A 314 -43.92 -5.21 -8.37
CA GLN A 314 -44.12 -3.87 -8.93
C GLN A 314 -43.31 -2.80 -8.16
N TYR A 315 -42.10 -3.18 -7.74
CA TYR A 315 -41.15 -2.34 -7.00
C TYR A 315 -41.74 -1.74 -5.72
N ASP A 316 -42.44 -2.55 -4.94
CA ASP A 316 -43.06 -2.17 -3.67
C ASP A 316 -42.06 -1.62 -2.61
N LYS A 317 -42.58 -1.31 -1.42
CA LYS A 317 -41.76 -0.78 -0.33
C LYS A 317 -40.65 -1.75 0.08
N ALA A 318 -40.89 -3.05 0.08
CA ALA A 318 -39.89 -4.04 0.49
C ALA A 318 -38.74 -4.11 -0.52
N PHE A 319 -39.05 -4.12 -1.82
CA PHE A 319 -38.07 -4.00 -2.90
C PHE A 319 -37.20 -2.74 -2.72
N ARG A 320 -37.84 -1.56 -2.58
CA ARG A 320 -37.12 -0.29 -2.46
C ARG A 320 -36.23 -0.23 -1.22
N SER A 321 -36.72 -0.70 -0.07
CA SER A 321 -35.93 -0.75 1.16
C SER A 321 -34.71 -1.65 1.04
N GLU A 322 -34.85 -2.81 0.40
CA GLU A 322 -33.73 -3.73 0.19
C GLU A 322 -32.68 -3.15 -0.77
N ILE A 323 -33.11 -2.61 -1.91
CA ILE A 323 -32.21 -2.02 -2.89
C ILE A 323 -31.49 -0.78 -2.32
N LYS A 324 -32.18 0.03 -1.51
CA LYS A 324 -31.58 1.17 -0.80
C LYS A 324 -30.48 0.74 0.16
N ALA A 325 -30.72 -0.33 0.93
CA ALA A 325 -29.73 -0.83 1.89
C ALA A 325 -28.43 -1.30 1.20
N LEU A 326 -28.52 -1.80 -0.03
CA LEU A 326 -27.37 -2.27 -0.81
C LEU A 326 -26.67 -1.14 -1.56
N SER A 327 -27.44 -0.28 -2.24
CA SER A 327 -26.89 0.77 -3.10
C SER A 327 -26.47 2.04 -2.34
N GLY A 328 -27.05 2.27 -1.15
CA GLY A 328 -26.84 3.46 -0.32
C GLY A 328 -27.78 4.63 -0.64
N ILE A 329 -28.61 4.54 -1.67
CA ILE A 329 -29.55 5.61 -2.07
C ILE A 329 -30.92 5.05 -2.43
N ASP A 330 -31.94 5.92 -2.49
CA ASP A 330 -33.23 5.55 -3.07
C ASP A 330 -33.07 5.25 -4.56
N TRP A 331 -33.43 4.02 -4.96
CA TRP A 331 -33.33 3.52 -6.34
C TRP A 331 -34.71 3.48 -6.97
N ASP A 332 -35.18 4.66 -7.38
CA ASP A 332 -36.47 4.83 -8.00
C ASP A 332 -36.47 4.27 -9.43
N MET A 333 -37.31 3.27 -9.70
CA MET A 333 -37.36 2.58 -10.99
C MET A 333 -38.07 3.38 -12.09
N GLU A 334 -38.76 4.47 -11.75
CA GLU A 334 -39.39 5.38 -12.71
C GLU A 334 -38.42 6.52 -13.05
N GLN A 335 -37.97 7.25 -12.03
CA GLN A 335 -37.07 8.39 -12.20
C GLN A 335 -35.66 7.95 -12.64
N ARG A 336 -35.22 6.77 -12.20
CA ARG A 336 -33.93 6.13 -12.53
C ARG A 336 -32.73 7.07 -12.31
N LEU A 337 -32.81 7.98 -11.33
CA LEU A 337 -31.73 8.90 -10.97
C LEU A 337 -30.75 8.24 -10.00
N LEU A 338 -29.60 7.78 -10.51
CA LEU A 338 -28.59 7.05 -9.72
C LEU A 338 -27.23 7.75 -9.78
N THR A 339 -26.31 7.32 -8.92
CA THR A 339 -24.91 7.76 -8.92
C THR A 339 -24.00 6.61 -9.35
N SER A 340 -22.81 6.92 -9.88
CA SER A 340 -21.81 5.89 -10.22
C SER A 340 -21.41 5.06 -8.98
N ARG A 341 -21.32 5.69 -7.79
CA ARG A 341 -21.10 4.96 -6.54
C ARG A 341 -22.21 3.96 -6.23
N SER A 342 -23.48 4.37 -6.35
CA SER A 342 -24.61 3.49 -6.06
C SER A 342 -24.69 2.30 -7.02
N ALA A 343 -24.40 2.52 -8.30
CA ALA A 343 -24.34 1.47 -9.31
C ALA A 343 -23.20 0.48 -9.02
N ALA A 344 -22.03 0.97 -8.62
CA ALA A 344 -20.91 0.13 -8.20
C ALA A 344 -21.26 -0.71 -6.96
N ASN A 345 -21.91 -0.12 -5.95
CA ASN A 345 -22.36 -0.86 -4.75
C ASN A 345 -23.35 -1.98 -5.12
N MET A 346 -24.25 -1.74 -6.08
CA MET A 346 -25.15 -2.77 -6.57
C MET A 346 -24.40 -3.88 -7.34
N MET A 347 -23.42 -3.54 -8.17
CA MET A 347 -22.56 -4.52 -8.82
C MET A 347 -21.72 -5.33 -7.81
N GLU A 348 -21.25 -4.71 -6.73
CA GLU A 348 -20.56 -5.42 -5.64
C GLU A 348 -21.50 -6.38 -4.92
N ALA A 349 -22.75 -5.98 -4.68
CA ALA A 349 -23.76 -6.85 -4.10
C ALA A 349 -24.03 -8.06 -5.01
N ILE A 350 -24.13 -7.86 -6.33
CA ILE A 350 -24.26 -8.93 -7.32
C ILE A 350 -23.02 -9.83 -7.33
N TYR A 351 -21.82 -9.25 -7.27
CA TYR A 351 -20.56 -9.99 -7.17
C TYR A 351 -20.58 -10.96 -5.97
N HIS A 352 -20.98 -10.47 -4.80
CA HIS A 352 -21.05 -11.27 -3.58
C HIS A 352 -22.22 -12.25 -3.52
N GLN A 353 -23.25 -12.09 -4.35
CA GLN A 353 -24.29 -13.13 -4.48
C GLN A 353 -23.69 -14.44 -4.98
N LYS A 354 -22.61 -14.43 -5.78
CA LYS A 354 -22.06 -15.62 -6.43
C LYS A 354 -23.14 -16.39 -7.22
N GLY A 355 -24.05 -15.64 -7.84
CA GLY A 355 -25.15 -16.15 -8.65
C GLY A 355 -24.81 -16.23 -10.13
N GLN A 356 -25.64 -16.94 -10.89
CA GLN A 356 -25.50 -17.09 -12.34
C GLN A 356 -25.61 -15.75 -13.11
N ILE A 357 -26.22 -14.72 -12.51
CA ILE A 357 -26.32 -13.40 -13.12
C ILE A 357 -24.96 -12.83 -13.54
N ILE A 358 -23.89 -13.07 -12.79
CA ILE A 358 -22.55 -12.64 -13.18
C ILE A 358 -22.16 -13.24 -14.54
N SER A 359 -22.46 -14.52 -14.76
CA SER A 359 -22.18 -15.18 -16.05
C SER A 359 -22.97 -14.55 -17.20
N TYR A 360 -24.20 -14.10 -16.94
CA TYR A 360 -25.02 -13.42 -17.96
C TYR A 360 -24.50 -12.01 -18.25
N LEU A 361 -24.08 -11.27 -17.21
CA LEU A 361 -23.46 -9.95 -17.35
C LEU A 361 -22.07 -10.02 -17.99
N SER A 362 -21.44 -11.20 -18.07
CA SER A 362 -20.16 -11.43 -18.76
C SER A 362 -20.27 -11.83 -20.22
N ASN A 363 -21.48 -11.97 -20.76
CA ASN A 363 -21.70 -12.38 -22.15
C ASN A 363 -22.87 -11.57 -22.72
N THR A 364 -22.63 -10.33 -23.10
CA THR A 364 -23.68 -9.40 -23.55
C THR A 364 -23.52 -9.06 -25.04
N GLU A 365 -24.57 -8.51 -25.64
CA GLU A 365 -24.48 -7.97 -27.01
C GLU A 365 -23.64 -6.69 -27.10
N PHE A 366 -23.09 -6.23 -25.97
CA PHE A 366 -22.39 -4.96 -25.83
C PHE A 366 -20.91 -5.14 -25.48
N ASP A 367 -20.39 -6.37 -25.53
CA ASP A 367 -19.03 -6.71 -25.07
C ASP A 367 -17.91 -6.09 -25.91
N GLN A 368 -18.21 -5.54 -27.11
CA GLN A 368 -17.23 -4.93 -28.02
C GLN A 368 -17.22 -3.38 -27.98
N GLN A 369 -17.73 -2.78 -26.91
CA GLN A 369 -17.85 -1.31 -26.77
C GLN A 369 -17.73 -0.86 -25.30
N ARG A 370 -17.59 0.45 -25.06
CA ARG A 370 -17.49 1.06 -23.72
C ARG A 370 -16.38 0.41 -22.87
N ILE A 371 -16.66 -0.04 -21.63
CA ILE A 371 -15.63 -0.51 -20.70
C ILE A 371 -14.89 -1.73 -21.25
N THR A 372 -15.60 -2.65 -21.90
CA THR A 372 -15.05 -3.96 -22.28
C THR A 372 -14.21 -3.92 -23.56
N LYS A 373 -14.35 -2.88 -24.39
CA LYS A 373 -13.81 -2.81 -25.76
C LYS A 373 -12.34 -3.22 -25.89
N ASN A 374 -11.50 -2.76 -24.97
CA ASN A 374 -10.05 -2.95 -25.00
C ASN A 374 -9.50 -3.72 -23.78
N ILE A 375 -10.39 -4.22 -22.90
CA ILE A 375 -9.99 -4.96 -21.70
C ILE A 375 -9.86 -6.45 -22.03
N THR A 376 -8.69 -7.01 -21.78
CA THR A 376 -8.33 -8.38 -22.19
C THR A 376 -8.69 -9.47 -21.17
N VAL A 377 -9.07 -9.08 -19.97
CA VAL A 377 -9.54 -10.00 -18.92
C VAL A 377 -11.06 -10.10 -18.94
N PRO A 378 -11.67 -11.14 -18.35
CA PRO A 378 -13.12 -11.22 -18.24
C PRO A 378 -13.70 -9.96 -17.58
N VAL A 379 -14.86 -9.52 -18.07
CA VAL A 379 -15.61 -8.40 -17.51
C VAL A 379 -17.06 -8.81 -17.37
N ALA A 380 -17.71 -8.45 -16.28
CA ALA A 380 -19.17 -8.54 -16.12
C ALA A 380 -19.72 -7.12 -16.07
N HIS A 381 -20.58 -6.71 -17.01
CA HIS A 381 -21.02 -5.32 -17.11
C HIS A 381 -22.50 -5.15 -17.45
N LYS A 382 -23.01 -3.95 -17.17
CA LYS A 382 -24.33 -3.51 -17.60
C LYS A 382 -24.23 -2.11 -18.15
N ILE A 383 -24.70 -1.92 -19.38
CA ILE A 383 -24.80 -0.60 -20.00
C ILE A 383 -26.09 0.15 -19.60
N GLY A 384 -26.03 1.48 -19.66
CA GLY A 384 -27.17 2.38 -19.67
C GLY A 384 -27.05 3.35 -20.82
N ASP A 385 -28.07 3.46 -21.67
CA ASP A 385 -28.05 4.34 -22.83
C ASP A 385 -29.43 4.93 -23.07
N ALA A 386 -29.52 6.26 -23.04
CA ALA A 386 -30.73 7.01 -23.37
C ALA A 386 -30.41 8.49 -23.58
N TYR A 387 -30.90 9.07 -24.68
CA TYR A 387 -30.68 10.48 -25.02
C TYR A 387 -29.17 10.84 -25.02
N ASP A 388 -28.78 11.86 -24.26
CA ASP A 388 -27.38 12.27 -24.09
C ASP A 388 -26.61 11.39 -23.07
N TYR A 389 -27.30 10.54 -22.30
CA TYR A 389 -26.70 9.74 -21.22
C TYR A 389 -26.16 8.41 -21.76
N LYS A 390 -24.87 8.18 -21.53
CA LYS A 390 -24.17 6.94 -21.91
C LYS A 390 -23.36 6.46 -20.73
N HIS A 391 -23.62 5.24 -20.29
CA HIS A 391 -23.11 4.70 -19.04
C HIS A 391 -22.67 3.26 -19.21
N ASP A 392 -21.76 2.85 -18.34
CA ASP A 392 -21.42 1.46 -18.15
C ASP A 392 -20.94 1.23 -16.72
N VAL A 393 -21.27 0.08 -16.16
CA VAL A 393 -20.76 -0.35 -14.86
C VAL A 393 -20.32 -1.80 -14.95
N ALA A 394 -19.11 -2.07 -14.48
CA ALA A 394 -18.44 -3.32 -14.73
C ALA A 394 -17.69 -3.83 -13.50
N ILE A 395 -17.63 -5.16 -13.34
CA ILE A 395 -16.62 -5.87 -12.57
C ILE A 395 -15.55 -6.33 -13.55
N VAL A 396 -14.30 -5.92 -13.36
CA VAL A 396 -13.15 -6.31 -14.18
C VAL A 396 -12.30 -7.33 -13.41
N TYR A 397 -12.14 -8.53 -13.98
CA TYR A 397 -11.48 -9.67 -13.33
C TYR A 397 -9.97 -9.73 -13.62
N GLY A 398 -9.27 -8.62 -13.36
CA GLY A 398 -7.80 -8.59 -13.41
C GLY A 398 -7.15 -9.26 -12.19
N ASN A 399 -5.81 -9.19 -12.09
CA ASN A 399 -5.05 -9.73 -10.95
C ASN A 399 -5.53 -9.18 -9.60
N THR A 400 -5.97 -7.92 -9.61
CA THR A 400 -6.70 -7.30 -8.49
C THR A 400 -8.07 -6.89 -9.00
N PRO A 401 -9.11 -7.73 -8.79
CA PRO A 401 -10.45 -7.43 -9.29
C PRO A 401 -10.97 -6.09 -8.77
N PHE A 402 -11.62 -5.34 -9.64
CA PHE A 402 -12.18 -4.03 -9.31
C PHE A 402 -13.51 -3.79 -10.01
N ILE A 403 -14.30 -2.88 -9.44
CA ILE A 403 -15.52 -2.35 -10.04
C ILE A 403 -15.19 -0.98 -10.64
N LEU A 404 -15.68 -0.74 -11.85
CA LEU A 404 -15.60 0.54 -12.54
C LEU A 404 -17.01 0.95 -12.95
N SER A 405 -17.48 2.09 -12.43
CA SER A 405 -18.76 2.69 -12.81
C SER A 405 -18.51 4.04 -13.47
N ILE A 406 -18.93 4.19 -14.72
CA ILE A 406 -18.77 5.40 -15.51
C ILE A 406 -20.13 5.88 -15.98
N PHE A 407 -20.53 7.06 -15.49
CA PHE A 407 -21.75 7.75 -15.88
C PHE A 407 -21.37 9.03 -16.61
N THR A 408 -21.78 9.16 -17.87
CA THR A 408 -21.52 10.35 -18.70
C THR A 408 -22.80 10.99 -19.23
N ASN A 409 -22.75 12.31 -19.46
CA ASN A 409 -23.78 13.09 -20.14
C ASN A 409 -23.14 13.86 -21.30
N LYS A 410 -23.74 13.82 -22.50
CA LYS A 410 -23.20 14.47 -23.72
C LYS A 410 -21.80 14.00 -24.08
N SER A 411 -21.59 12.69 -24.06
CA SER A 411 -20.29 12.05 -24.36
C SER A 411 -20.48 10.90 -25.34
N THR A 412 -19.41 10.19 -25.67
CA THR A 412 -19.38 9.07 -26.63
C THR A 412 -19.04 7.75 -25.94
N TYR A 413 -19.11 6.62 -26.66
CA TYR A 413 -18.66 5.33 -26.12
C TYR A 413 -17.13 5.27 -26.03
N GLU A 414 -16.45 6.00 -26.91
CA GLU A 414 -15.00 6.17 -26.95
C GLU A 414 -14.50 6.89 -25.70
N ASP A 415 -15.24 7.88 -25.18
CA ASP A 415 -14.90 8.54 -23.90
C ASP A 415 -14.92 7.53 -22.74
N ILE A 416 -15.94 6.66 -22.68
CA ILE A 416 -16.04 5.61 -21.66
C ILE A 416 -14.89 4.60 -21.84
N THR A 417 -14.56 4.26 -23.08
CA THR A 417 -13.44 3.34 -23.40
C THR A 417 -12.11 3.93 -22.91
N ALA A 418 -11.84 5.21 -23.20
CA ALA A 418 -10.58 5.87 -22.82
C ALA A 418 -10.41 5.92 -21.29
N ILE A 419 -11.47 6.24 -20.55
CA ILE A 419 -11.47 6.21 -19.08
C ILE A 419 -11.17 4.78 -18.59
N ALA A 420 -11.83 3.77 -19.17
CA ALA A 420 -11.64 2.38 -18.79
C ALA A 420 -10.21 1.89 -19.06
N ASP A 421 -9.62 2.27 -20.19
CA ASP A 421 -8.25 1.93 -20.57
C ASP A 421 -7.22 2.53 -19.62
N ASP A 422 -7.39 3.80 -19.23
CA ASP A 422 -6.51 4.45 -18.27
C ASP A 422 -6.60 3.81 -16.87
N VAL A 423 -7.83 3.49 -16.40
CA VAL A 423 -8.03 2.80 -15.11
C VAL A 423 -7.44 1.39 -15.16
N TYR A 424 -7.75 0.61 -16.20
CA TYR A 424 -7.25 -0.75 -16.38
C TYR A 424 -5.73 -0.77 -16.53
N GLY A 425 -5.14 0.20 -17.26
CA GLY A 425 -3.70 0.34 -17.42
C GLY A 425 -2.95 0.51 -16.09
N ILE A 426 -3.59 1.12 -15.09
CA ILE A 426 -3.04 1.28 -13.73
C ILE A 426 -3.27 0.00 -12.89
N LEU A 427 -4.45 -0.62 -13.00
CA LEU A 427 -4.88 -1.70 -12.08
C LEU A 427 -4.63 -3.14 -12.57
N LYS A 428 -4.25 -3.34 -13.85
CA LYS A 428 -3.97 -4.66 -14.43
C LYS A 428 -2.82 -5.41 -13.76
#